data_AF-A0A4R8LQD6-F1
#
_entry.id   AF-A0A4R8LQD6-F1
#
_cell.length_a   1.000
_cell.length_b   1.000
_cell.length_c   1.000
_cell.angle_alpha   90.00
_cell.angle_beta   90.00
_cell.angle_gamma   90.00
#
_symmetry.space_group_name_H-M   'P 1'
#
loop_
_entity.id
_entity.type
_entity.pdbx_description
1 polymer ?
#
loop_
_entity_poly.entity_id
_entity_poly.type
_entity_poly.pdbx_seq_one_letter_code
_entity_poly.pdbx_strand_id
1 'polypeptide(L)'
;KSTPNGLAAWSRYPLQVKAATEPVNGRLLILPRTQLDGLDGDVRAIDDHGVRWWRVQAIPANGEYQSGWVCEKDHPGTQWESPWAWPGFELVDATGIQLTDAFLRNLSVTDSANSEEKRKFAPSTEAVNNSVLLRRLEEIVARSPVPGGGTQPPDEDGRIAVTAVKLQRATSQPGLGSELAHLVLRYESEWGGNMARWEAITPLMRNARENWECELQRIKKLQWWDDVKGKVDGFPDSPVVHHIHPVALVANFSRRPTVTTTMLRKIWTNSDVPVETLSELAGEINSNMSGYRLDTEFRLAHFFAQVREETGSLFRLEEVLDYVPNALKSNFSYFRNHPSESEMYGRTSLHAADQQEIANRAYNGISGVTSLGNGSIESRDGWRYRGRGLKQTTGRYNYTAFNAAYPDIWPGENVDFVKNPELLSQMKYAVRAGVFFWLNAKLYEIADETDMSSLDGKVDDITRVINKSTSSYAARRSHFRNILNNMIFSEFAE
;
A
#
# COMPACT_ATOMS: atom_id res chain seq x y z
N LYS A 1 -13.42 36.69 -8.03
CA LYS A 1 -14.24 36.95 -6.81
C LYS A 1 -13.41 36.52 -5.62
N SER A 2 -12.90 37.45 -4.81
CA SER A 2 -12.06 37.17 -3.63
C SER A 2 -12.82 36.34 -2.60
N THR A 3 -12.12 35.40 -1.96
CA THR A 3 -12.63 34.61 -0.83
C THR A 3 -12.62 35.44 0.47
N PRO A 4 -13.32 35.00 1.54
CA PRO A 4 -13.52 35.80 2.76
C PRO A 4 -12.25 36.24 3.51
N ASN A 5 -11.09 35.68 3.15
CA ASN A 5 -9.80 35.95 3.83
C ASN A 5 -8.89 36.93 3.07
N GLY A 6 -9.39 37.67 2.09
CA GLY A 6 -8.59 38.68 1.37
C GLY A 6 -7.49 38.09 0.47
N LEU A 7 -7.46 36.77 0.26
CA LEU A 7 -6.63 36.15 -0.77
C LEU A 7 -7.17 36.59 -2.14
N ALA A 8 -6.30 37.20 -2.95
CA ALA A 8 -6.60 37.52 -4.33
C ALA A 8 -7.04 36.21 -5.02
N ALA A 9 -8.32 36.09 -5.35
CA ALA A 9 -8.81 34.96 -6.12
C ALA A 9 -8.34 35.13 -7.55
N TRP A 10 -7.70 34.08 -8.07
CA TRP A 10 -7.05 34.12 -9.36
C TRP A 10 -8.15 34.17 -10.42
N SER A 11 -8.03 35.05 -11.41
CA SER A 11 -9.03 35.17 -12.49
C SER A 11 -8.94 34.01 -13.48
N ARG A 12 -7.82 33.27 -13.47
CA ARG A 12 -7.54 32.05 -14.22
C ARG A 12 -6.67 31.13 -13.37
N TYR A 13 -6.73 29.83 -13.62
CA TYR A 13 -5.96 28.86 -12.87
C TYR A 13 -4.44 29.13 -12.97
N PRO A 14 -3.68 29.02 -11.85
CA PRO A 14 -2.24 29.23 -11.76
C PRO A 14 -1.38 28.59 -12.82
N LEU A 15 -1.56 27.29 -13.00
CA LEU A 15 -0.64 26.44 -13.74
C LEU A 15 -1.15 26.41 -15.16
N GLN A 16 -0.31 26.84 -16.08
CA GLN A 16 -0.65 26.87 -17.50
C GLN A 16 0.45 26.17 -18.25
N VAL A 17 0.09 25.16 -19.05
CA VAL A 17 1.05 24.38 -19.85
C VAL A 17 1.85 25.29 -20.79
N LYS A 18 1.22 26.34 -21.33
CA LYS A 18 1.87 27.36 -22.17
C LYS A 18 2.95 28.17 -21.44
N ALA A 19 2.94 28.18 -20.11
CA ALA A 19 3.93 28.83 -19.27
C ALA A 19 4.99 27.85 -18.74
N ALA A 20 4.96 26.58 -19.18
CA ALA A 20 6.06 25.64 -18.91
C ALA A 20 7.32 26.16 -19.62
N THR A 21 8.34 26.50 -18.83
CA THR A 21 9.64 26.99 -19.33
C THR A 21 10.72 25.94 -19.15
N GLU A 22 11.83 26.12 -19.88
CA GLU A 22 13.12 25.46 -19.61
C GLU A 22 13.52 25.60 -18.12
N PRO A 23 14.26 24.62 -17.56
CA PRO A 23 14.97 23.55 -18.28
C PRO A 23 14.14 22.28 -18.50
N VAL A 24 14.26 21.69 -19.70
CA VAL A 24 13.70 20.35 -19.98
C VAL A 24 14.39 19.32 -19.10
N ASN A 25 13.60 18.37 -18.59
CA ASN A 25 14.13 17.25 -17.80
C ASN A 25 15.17 16.49 -18.64
N GLY A 26 16.40 16.38 -18.10
CA GLY A 26 17.52 15.80 -18.85
C GLY A 26 17.54 14.28 -18.83
N ARG A 27 16.63 13.64 -18.07
CA ARG A 27 16.58 12.21 -17.86
C ARG A 27 15.14 11.70 -17.91
N LEU A 28 14.95 10.47 -18.36
CA LEU A 28 13.65 9.82 -18.30
C LEU A 28 13.22 9.66 -16.83
N LEU A 29 12.09 10.25 -16.46
CA LEU A 29 11.47 10.10 -15.14
C LEU A 29 10.22 9.25 -15.29
N ILE A 30 10.20 8.08 -14.64
CA ILE A 30 9.07 7.14 -14.70
C ILE A 30 8.39 7.15 -13.34
N LEU A 31 7.13 7.55 -13.31
CA LEU A 31 6.32 7.60 -12.10
C LEU A 31 5.03 6.81 -12.30
N PRO A 32 4.76 5.79 -11.49
CA PRO A 32 3.47 5.11 -11.49
C PRO A 32 2.35 6.09 -11.17
N ARG A 33 1.20 5.88 -11.82
CA ARG A 33 0.01 6.70 -11.58
C ARG A 33 -0.38 6.73 -10.10
N THR A 34 -0.30 5.58 -9.43
CA THR A 34 -0.59 5.44 -8.01
C THR A 34 0.35 6.24 -7.12
N GLN A 35 1.62 6.39 -7.52
CA GLN A 35 2.58 7.23 -6.79
C GLN A 35 2.20 8.71 -6.94
N LEU A 36 1.85 9.14 -8.15
CA LEU A 36 1.38 10.51 -8.41
C LEU A 36 0.11 10.83 -7.63
N ASP A 37 -0.88 9.94 -7.67
CA ASP A 37 -2.16 10.11 -6.97
C ASP A 37 -2.03 9.93 -5.44
N GLY A 38 -0.93 9.34 -4.96
CA GLY A 38 -0.59 9.19 -3.54
C GLY A 38 0.19 10.36 -2.95
N LEU A 39 0.59 11.36 -3.75
CA LEU A 39 1.28 12.55 -3.24
C LEU A 39 0.38 13.38 -2.30
N ASP A 40 0.98 14.16 -1.41
CA ASP A 40 0.24 15.03 -0.49
C ASP A 40 -0.64 16.06 -1.23
N GLY A 41 -1.63 16.60 -0.52
CA GLY A 41 -2.62 17.51 -1.12
C GLY A 41 -2.06 18.86 -1.57
N ASP A 42 -0.95 19.30 -0.99
CA ASP A 42 -0.25 20.56 -1.30
C ASP A 42 0.62 20.49 -2.57
N VAL A 43 0.93 19.28 -3.03
CA VAL A 43 1.69 19.00 -4.26
C VAL A 43 0.82 18.39 -5.36
N ARG A 44 -0.50 18.48 -5.22
CA ARG A 44 -1.49 18.10 -6.23
C ARG A 44 -2.50 19.21 -6.44
N ALA A 45 -3.04 19.27 -7.63
CA ALA A 45 -4.15 20.17 -7.90
C ALA A 45 -4.98 19.73 -9.10
N ILE A 46 -6.16 20.34 -9.24
CA ILE A 46 -7.07 20.14 -10.38
C ILE A 46 -7.38 21.53 -10.92
N ASP A 47 -7.23 21.72 -12.23
CA ASP A 47 -7.55 22.99 -12.88
C ASP A 47 -9.06 23.15 -13.17
N ASP A 48 -9.43 24.29 -13.73
CA ASP A 48 -10.81 24.64 -14.09
C ASP A 48 -11.39 23.79 -15.24
N HIS A 49 -10.57 22.97 -15.88
CA HIS A 49 -10.98 21.99 -16.90
C HIS A 49 -10.99 20.55 -16.37
N GLY A 50 -10.72 20.33 -15.08
CA GLY A 50 -10.69 19.02 -14.47
C GLY A 50 -9.42 18.21 -14.77
N VAL A 51 -8.36 18.84 -15.28
CA VAL A 51 -7.07 18.18 -15.51
C VAL A 51 -6.29 18.15 -14.20
N ARG A 52 -5.72 16.98 -13.87
CA ARG A 52 -4.87 16.82 -12.67
C ARG A 52 -3.46 17.32 -12.91
N TRP A 53 -2.90 17.90 -11.88
CA TRP A 53 -1.54 18.44 -11.82
C TRP A 53 -0.81 17.84 -10.63
N TRP A 54 0.46 17.48 -10.82
CA TRP A 54 1.34 16.96 -9.77
C TRP A 54 2.64 17.74 -9.75
N ARG A 55 3.14 18.05 -8.56
CA ARG A 55 4.47 18.61 -8.39
C ARG A 55 5.47 17.47 -8.19
N VAL A 56 6.39 17.31 -9.15
CA VAL A 56 7.37 16.22 -9.17
C VAL A 56 8.78 16.79 -9.11
N GLN A 57 9.72 16.00 -8.56
CA GLN A 57 11.14 16.30 -8.63
C GLN A 57 11.74 15.66 -9.89
N ALA A 58 12.45 16.46 -10.68
CA ALA A 58 13.16 16.06 -11.88
C ALA A 58 14.62 16.53 -11.82
N ILE A 59 15.48 15.91 -12.61
CA ILE A 59 16.90 16.28 -12.70
C ILE A 59 17.12 16.83 -14.12
N PRO A 60 17.22 18.16 -14.30
CA PRO A 60 17.58 18.74 -15.58
C PRO A 60 19.01 18.34 -15.96
N ALA A 61 19.39 18.57 -17.21
CA ALA A 61 20.72 18.18 -17.73
C ALA A 61 21.91 18.75 -16.93
N ASN A 62 21.70 19.82 -16.15
CA ASN A 62 22.69 20.46 -15.28
C ASN A 62 22.87 19.79 -13.91
N GLY A 63 22.07 18.78 -13.56
CA GLY A 63 22.36 17.82 -12.50
C GLY A 63 21.76 18.09 -11.11
N GLU A 64 21.21 19.26 -10.84
CA GLU A 64 20.56 19.55 -9.55
C GLU A 64 19.07 19.24 -9.57
N TYR A 65 18.52 18.69 -8.48
CA TYR A 65 17.08 18.42 -8.38
C TYR A 65 16.27 19.70 -8.48
N GLN A 66 15.29 19.71 -9.38
CA GLN A 66 14.33 20.79 -9.52
C GLN A 66 12.92 20.26 -9.36
N SER A 67 12.06 21.01 -8.66
CA SER A 67 10.65 20.68 -8.50
C SER A 67 9.82 21.43 -9.52
N GLY A 68 9.05 20.72 -10.34
CA GLY A 68 8.19 21.29 -11.37
C GLY A 68 6.78 20.70 -11.34
N TRP A 69 5.83 21.38 -11.96
CA TRP A 69 4.46 20.88 -12.10
C TRP A 69 4.26 20.21 -13.46
N VAL A 70 3.72 19.00 -13.46
CA VAL A 70 3.33 18.25 -14.65
C VAL A 70 1.83 18.01 -14.64
N CYS A 71 1.18 18.04 -15.80
CA CYS A 71 -0.26 17.82 -15.92
C CYS A 71 -0.60 16.50 -16.60
N GLU A 72 -1.78 15.99 -16.31
CA GLU A 72 -2.26 14.70 -16.78
C GLU A 72 -2.41 14.59 -18.28
N LYS A 73 -2.73 15.69 -18.95
CA LYS A 73 -3.03 15.71 -20.38
C LYS A 73 -2.18 16.77 -21.06
N ASP A 74 -1.71 16.42 -22.25
CA ASP A 74 -1.05 17.33 -23.20
C ASP A 74 0.14 18.12 -22.62
N HIS A 75 0.81 17.59 -21.58
CA HIS A 75 2.05 18.20 -21.07
C HIS A 75 3.21 17.85 -22.01
N PRO A 76 3.94 18.85 -22.57
CA PRO A 76 5.06 18.60 -23.47
C PRO A 76 6.11 17.68 -22.86
N GLY A 77 6.59 16.70 -23.62
CA GLY A 77 7.63 15.77 -23.17
C GLY A 77 7.16 14.70 -22.18
N THR A 78 5.85 14.54 -21.99
CA THR A 78 5.27 13.46 -21.17
C THR A 78 4.39 12.54 -22.02
N GLN A 79 4.31 11.27 -21.64
CA GLN A 79 3.39 10.31 -22.23
C GLN A 79 2.93 9.30 -21.19
N TRP A 80 1.68 8.86 -21.30
CA TRP A 80 1.18 7.73 -20.51
C TRP A 80 1.58 6.43 -21.19
N GLU A 81 2.16 5.54 -20.40
CA GLU A 81 2.61 4.23 -20.86
C GLU A 81 1.78 3.11 -20.24
N SER A 82 1.63 2.03 -21.00
CA SER A 82 1.14 0.77 -20.46
C SER A 82 2.09 0.26 -19.37
N PRO A 83 1.61 -0.38 -18.29
CA PRO A 83 2.47 -1.12 -17.36
C PRO A 83 3.37 -2.17 -18.04
N TRP A 84 3.01 -2.58 -19.26
CA TRP A 84 3.75 -3.55 -20.07
C TRP A 84 4.70 -2.91 -21.09
N ALA A 85 4.78 -1.57 -21.17
CA ALA A 85 5.66 -0.88 -22.10
C ALA A 85 7.13 -0.86 -21.64
N TRP A 86 7.36 -0.99 -20.32
CA TRP A 86 8.68 -1.03 -19.68
C TRP A 86 9.59 0.12 -20.15
N PRO A 87 9.14 1.38 -20.02
CA PRO A 87 9.91 2.53 -20.48
C PRO A 87 11.27 2.58 -19.78
N GLY A 88 12.30 2.99 -20.52
CA GLY A 88 13.66 3.11 -19.99
C GLY A 88 14.45 1.80 -19.87
N PHE A 89 13.81 0.63 -20.01
CA PHE A 89 14.51 -0.65 -20.01
C PHE A 89 15.31 -0.87 -21.30
N GLU A 90 16.53 -1.37 -21.14
CA GLU A 90 17.47 -1.64 -22.22
C GLU A 90 17.96 -3.08 -22.13
N LEU A 91 17.93 -3.80 -23.26
CA LEU A 91 18.53 -5.13 -23.35
C LEU A 91 20.03 -4.98 -23.67
N VAL A 92 20.88 -5.51 -22.81
CA VAL A 92 22.34 -5.45 -22.96
C VAL A 92 22.90 -6.87 -23.06
N ASP A 93 23.49 -7.20 -24.21
CA ASP A 93 24.13 -8.50 -24.41
C ASP A 93 25.52 -8.54 -23.77
N ALA A 94 25.68 -9.37 -22.73
CA ALA A 94 26.91 -9.59 -22.00
C ALA A 94 27.54 -10.97 -22.29
N THR A 95 27.01 -11.74 -23.25
CA THR A 95 27.48 -13.10 -23.55
C THR A 95 28.89 -13.15 -24.14
N GLY A 96 29.36 -12.04 -24.72
CA GLY A 96 30.72 -11.92 -25.26
C GLY A 96 31.81 -11.71 -24.20
N ILE A 97 31.46 -11.57 -22.92
CA ILE A 97 32.41 -11.33 -21.83
C ILE A 97 32.84 -12.67 -21.24
N GLN A 98 34.12 -13.01 -21.38
CA GLN A 98 34.68 -14.18 -20.71
C GLN A 98 34.91 -13.88 -19.22
N LEU A 99 34.49 -14.81 -18.35
CA LEU A 99 34.62 -14.68 -16.89
C LEU A 99 36.08 -14.51 -16.44
N THR A 100 37.01 -15.22 -17.08
CA THR A 100 38.45 -15.08 -16.81
C THR A 100 38.94 -13.69 -17.15
N ASP A 101 38.54 -13.14 -18.29
CA ASP A 101 38.93 -11.79 -18.70
C ASP A 101 38.33 -10.73 -17.77
N ALA A 102 37.06 -10.91 -17.38
CA ALA A 102 36.39 -10.02 -16.42
C ALA A 102 37.09 -10.03 -15.05
N PHE A 103 37.55 -11.20 -14.60
CA PHE A 103 38.30 -11.34 -13.35
C PHE A 103 39.68 -10.69 -13.45
N LEU A 104 40.43 -10.93 -14.53
CA LEU A 104 41.73 -10.30 -14.75
C LEU A 104 41.63 -8.78 -14.82
N ARG A 105 40.62 -8.25 -15.53
CA ARG A 105 40.30 -6.83 -15.55
C ARG A 105 40.06 -6.31 -14.14
N ASN A 106 39.24 -7.00 -13.35
CA ASN A 106 38.95 -6.59 -11.97
C ASN A 106 40.25 -6.44 -11.17
N LEU A 107 41.15 -7.42 -11.23
CA LEU A 107 42.46 -7.34 -10.55
C LEU A 107 43.29 -6.14 -11.02
N SER A 108 43.24 -5.79 -12.31
CA SER A 108 43.94 -4.64 -12.87
C SER A 108 43.37 -3.30 -12.40
N VAL A 109 42.04 -3.13 -12.38
CA VAL A 109 41.38 -1.85 -12.06
C VAL A 109 41.21 -1.61 -10.55
N THR A 110 41.41 -2.63 -9.71
CA THR A 110 41.40 -2.51 -8.23
C THR A 110 42.80 -2.52 -7.62
N ASP A 111 43.84 -2.31 -8.42
CA ASP A 111 45.26 -2.30 -8.00
C ASP A 111 45.70 -3.56 -7.24
N SER A 112 45.02 -4.69 -7.50
CA SER A 112 45.35 -6.00 -6.91
C SER A 112 46.39 -6.77 -7.74
N ALA A 113 46.62 -6.33 -8.98
CA ALA A 113 47.69 -6.78 -9.87
C ALA A 113 48.90 -5.84 -9.80
N ASN A 114 50.12 -6.39 -9.80
CA ASN A 114 51.34 -5.60 -9.88
C ASN A 114 51.60 -5.08 -11.32
N SER A 115 52.60 -4.22 -11.51
CA SER A 115 52.87 -3.58 -12.81
C SER A 115 53.25 -4.53 -13.95
N GLU A 116 53.78 -5.72 -13.66
CA GLU A 116 54.05 -6.75 -14.67
C GLU A 116 52.76 -7.51 -15.04
N GLU A 117 51.96 -7.84 -14.04
CA GLU A 117 50.66 -8.48 -14.21
C GLU A 117 49.68 -7.61 -14.98
N LYS A 118 49.61 -6.30 -14.67
CA LYS A 118 48.80 -5.34 -15.42
C LYS A 118 49.16 -5.33 -16.91
N ARG A 119 50.45 -5.41 -17.26
CA ARG A 119 50.90 -5.53 -18.65
C ARG A 119 50.46 -6.84 -19.30
N LYS A 120 50.49 -7.96 -18.58
CA LYS A 120 50.02 -9.25 -19.07
C LYS A 120 48.49 -9.29 -19.24
N PHE A 121 47.75 -8.61 -18.37
CA PHE A 121 46.28 -8.59 -18.36
C PHE A 121 45.68 -7.51 -19.27
N ALA A 122 46.50 -6.69 -19.92
CA ALA A 122 46.05 -5.61 -20.79
C ALA A 122 45.09 -6.08 -21.91
N PRO A 123 45.36 -7.19 -22.64
CA PRO A 123 44.43 -7.67 -23.68
C PRO A 123 43.05 -8.07 -23.12
N SER A 124 43.01 -8.75 -21.97
CA SER A 124 41.77 -9.12 -21.29
C SER A 124 41.02 -7.89 -20.79
N THR A 125 41.74 -6.91 -20.24
CA THR A 125 41.18 -5.63 -19.80
C THR A 125 40.53 -4.88 -20.95
N GLU A 126 41.23 -4.78 -22.08
CA GLU A 126 40.75 -4.12 -23.29
C GLU A 126 39.52 -4.83 -23.88
N ALA A 127 39.54 -6.16 -23.99
CA ALA A 127 38.42 -6.95 -24.50
C ALA A 127 37.14 -6.68 -23.69
N VAL A 128 37.25 -6.67 -22.36
CA VAL A 128 36.11 -6.44 -21.47
C VAL A 128 35.68 -4.96 -21.47
N ASN A 129 36.61 -4.00 -21.46
CA ASN A 129 36.31 -2.56 -21.57
C ASN A 129 35.58 -2.24 -22.89
N ASN A 130 35.85 -2.98 -23.97
CA ASN A 130 35.18 -2.79 -25.26
C ASN A 130 33.84 -3.53 -25.38
N SER A 131 33.43 -4.32 -24.38
CA SER A 131 32.12 -4.97 -24.36
C SER A 131 30.98 -3.94 -24.29
N VAL A 132 29.80 -4.33 -24.78
CA VAL A 132 28.60 -3.48 -24.77
C VAL A 132 28.23 -3.09 -23.33
N LEU A 133 28.28 -4.06 -22.41
CA LEU A 133 27.98 -3.82 -21.00
C LEU A 133 28.94 -2.80 -20.38
N LEU A 134 30.26 -2.97 -20.53
CA LEU A 134 31.19 -2.05 -19.88
C LEU A 134 31.10 -0.64 -20.46
N ARG A 135 30.99 -0.48 -21.78
CA ARG A 135 30.77 0.84 -22.39
C ARG A 135 29.52 1.52 -21.83
N ARG A 136 28.43 0.76 -21.66
CA ARG A 136 27.20 1.30 -21.08
C ARG A 136 27.36 1.71 -19.62
N LEU A 137 28.04 0.89 -18.82
CA LEU A 137 28.34 1.20 -17.43
C LEU A 137 29.32 2.38 -17.30
N GLU A 138 30.30 2.52 -18.20
CA GLU A 138 31.24 3.64 -18.27
C GLU A 138 30.49 4.96 -18.45
N GLU A 139 29.52 5.03 -19.37
CA GLU A 139 28.68 6.21 -19.58
C GLU A 139 27.94 6.63 -18.30
N ILE A 140 27.32 5.67 -17.61
CA ILE A 140 26.55 5.93 -16.38
C ILE A 140 27.49 6.38 -15.26
N VAL A 141 28.60 5.69 -15.07
CA VAL A 141 29.57 6.00 -14.01
C VAL A 141 30.25 7.35 -14.25
N ALA A 142 30.53 7.72 -15.50
CA ALA A 142 31.10 9.01 -15.86
C ALA A 142 30.24 10.19 -15.36
N ARG A 143 28.91 9.99 -15.24
CA ARG A 143 27.95 10.97 -14.72
C ARG A 143 27.82 10.97 -13.19
N SER A 144 28.48 10.06 -12.47
CA SER A 144 28.41 9.98 -11.01
C SER A 144 29.28 11.07 -10.36
N PRO A 145 28.76 11.81 -9.36
CA PRO A 145 29.52 12.86 -8.69
C PRO A 145 30.76 12.32 -7.97
N VAL A 146 31.80 13.16 -7.89
CA VAL A 146 33.07 12.86 -7.20
C VAL A 146 33.09 13.58 -5.85
N PRO A 147 33.61 12.96 -4.77
CA PRO A 147 33.87 13.66 -3.51
C PRO A 147 34.77 14.88 -3.73
N GLY A 148 34.31 16.07 -3.34
CA GLY A 148 35.03 17.34 -3.54
C GLY A 148 34.64 18.13 -4.79
N GLY A 149 33.71 17.63 -5.61
CA GLY A 149 33.26 18.29 -6.85
C GLY A 149 34.14 17.97 -8.06
N GLY A 150 33.57 18.07 -9.26
CA GLY A 150 34.25 17.75 -10.53
C GLY A 150 33.81 16.44 -11.19
N THR A 151 34.40 16.12 -12.34
CA THR A 151 34.14 14.91 -13.14
C THR A 151 35.02 13.74 -12.69
N GLN A 152 34.59 12.50 -12.94
CA GLN A 152 35.42 11.33 -12.69
C GLN A 152 36.75 11.46 -13.44
N PRO A 153 37.90 11.22 -12.77
CA PRO A 153 39.18 11.24 -13.47
C PRO A 153 39.26 10.04 -14.43
N PRO A 154 39.72 10.26 -15.67
CA PRO A 154 40.02 9.16 -16.56
C PRO A 154 41.24 8.37 -16.08
N ASP A 155 41.33 7.11 -16.51
CA ASP A 155 42.53 6.30 -16.41
C ASP A 155 43.59 6.71 -17.46
N GLU A 156 44.71 5.99 -17.50
CA GLU A 156 45.83 6.24 -18.41
C GLU A 156 45.42 6.22 -19.89
N ASP A 157 44.32 5.53 -20.23
CA ASP A 157 43.78 5.40 -21.59
C ASP A 157 42.66 6.42 -21.88
N GLY A 158 42.41 7.37 -20.98
CA GLY A 158 41.38 8.40 -21.14
C GLY A 158 39.96 7.92 -20.82
N ARG A 159 39.78 6.74 -20.20
CA ARG A 159 38.48 6.13 -19.91
C ARG A 159 38.08 6.25 -18.44
N ILE A 160 36.79 6.21 -18.15
CA ILE A 160 36.32 6.16 -16.76
C ILE A 160 36.23 4.69 -16.30
N ALA A 161 37.27 4.19 -15.63
CA ALA A 161 37.27 2.82 -15.14
C ALA A 161 36.02 2.49 -14.29
N VAL A 162 35.22 1.51 -14.70
CA VAL A 162 34.07 0.99 -13.94
C VAL A 162 34.55 0.05 -12.83
N THR A 163 34.26 0.41 -11.58
CA THR A 163 34.58 -0.35 -10.36
C THR A 163 33.36 -0.45 -9.44
N ALA A 164 33.35 -1.41 -8.51
CA ALA A 164 32.27 -1.61 -7.55
C ALA A 164 31.94 -0.34 -6.74
N VAL A 165 32.97 0.39 -6.30
CA VAL A 165 32.81 1.64 -5.52
C VAL A 165 32.17 2.75 -6.35
N LYS A 166 32.49 2.83 -7.65
CA LYS A 166 31.90 3.82 -8.55
C LYS A 166 30.47 3.45 -8.94
N LEU A 167 30.19 2.16 -9.16
CA LEU A 167 28.83 1.67 -9.37
C LEU A 167 27.96 1.93 -8.14
N GLN A 168 28.44 1.62 -6.94
CA GLN A 168 27.72 1.90 -5.69
C GLN A 168 27.35 3.39 -5.57
N ARG A 169 28.30 4.29 -5.86
CA ARG A 169 28.06 5.74 -5.87
C ARG A 169 26.99 6.14 -6.89
N ALA A 170 27.06 5.60 -8.11
CA ALA A 170 26.05 5.85 -9.13
C ALA A 170 24.67 5.34 -8.68
N THR A 171 24.59 4.12 -8.14
CA THR A 171 23.33 3.53 -7.64
C THR A 171 22.72 4.34 -6.49
N SER A 172 23.54 4.99 -5.65
CA SER A 172 23.03 5.89 -4.59
C SER A 172 22.41 7.18 -5.12
N GLN A 173 22.56 7.50 -6.40
CA GLN A 173 21.89 8.64 -7.04
C GLN A 173 20.57 8.18 -7.66
N PRO A 174 19.40 8.69 -7.23
CA PRO A 174 18.09 8.22 -7.72
C PRO A 174 17.99 8.08 -9.25
N GLY A 175 18.46 9.06 -10.03
CA GLY A 175 18.44 8.98 -11.50
C GLY A 175 19.37 7.92 -12.09
N LEU A 176 20.65 7.88 -11.67
CA LEU A 176 21.61 6.90 -12.21
C LEU A 176 21.33 5.48 -11.71
N GLY A 177 20.85 5.35 -10.47
CA GLY A 177 20.38 4.08 -9.93
C GLY A 177 19.18 3.54 -10.69
N SER A 178 18.25 4.41 -11.11
CA SER A 178 17.14 4.01 -11.99
C SER A 178 17.65 3.54 -13.35
N GLU A 179 18.60 4.25 -13.98
CA GLU A 179 19.19 3.82 -15.26
C GLU A 179 19.89 2.45 -15.13
N LEU A 180 20.64 2.22 -14.05
CA LEU A 180 21.29 0.92 -13.78
C LEU A 180 20.26 -0.21 -13.56
N ALA A 181 19.18 0.08 -12.83
CA ALA A 181 18.12 -0.90 -12.56
C ALA A 181 17.32 -1.30 -13.81
N HIS A 182 17.36 -0.46 -14.85
CA HIS A 182 16.67 -0.70 -16.12
C HIS A 182 17.52 -1.45 -17.16
N LEU A 183 18.76 -1.84 -16.84
CA LEU A 183 19.55 -2.71 -17.69
C LEU A 183 19.13 -4.17 -17.50
N VAL A 184 18.69 -4.83 -18.57
CA VAL A 184 18.37 -6.25 -18.62
C VAL A 184 19.53 -6.97 -19.31
N LEU A 185 20.30 -7.72 -18.53
CA LEU A 185 21.51 -8.37 -19.04
C LEU A 185 21.17 -9.71 -19.67
N ARG A 186 21.64 -9.95 -20.89
CA ARG A 186 21.68 -11.29 -21.48
C ARG A 186 23.02 -11.95 -21.16
N TYR A 187 23.01 -12.97 -20.32
CA TYR A 187 24.22 -13.74 -19.99
C TYR A 187 23.87 -15.19 -19.62
N GLU A 188 24.86 -16.07 -19.65
CA GLU A 188 24.69 -17.47 -19.25
C GLU A 188 24.50 -17.58 -17.73
N SER A 189 23.30 -17.96 -17.29
CA SER A 189 22.88 -18.11 -15.89
C SER A 189 23.83 -18.96 -15.05
N GLU A 190 24.07 -18.57 -13.79
CA GLU A 190 24.88 -19.33 -12.83
C GLU A 190 24.23 -20.67 -12.45
N TRP A 191 22.91 -20.76 -12.62
CA TRP A 191 22.09 -21.94 -12.30
C TRP A 191 22.12 -23.02 -13.39
N GLY A 192 22.94 -22.85 -14.43
CA GLY A 192 23.14 -23.81 -15.51
C GLY A 192 24.45 -23.59 -16.25
N GLY A 193 24.59 -24.25 -17.39
CA GLY A 193 25.76 -24.12 -18.27
C GLY A 193 26.95 -24.97 -17.82
N ASN A 194 28.04 -24.87 -18.58
CA ASN A 194 29.22 -25.70 -18.36
C ASN A 194 30.07 -25.17 -17.19
N MET A 195 30.42 -26.04 -16.23
CA MET A 195 31.30 -25.70 -15.10
C MET A 195 32.70 -25.25 -15.53
N ALA A 196 33.17 -25.62 -16.72
CA ALA A 196 34.49 -25.27 -17.24
C ALA A 196 34.77 -23.76 -17.21
N ARG A 197 33.75 -22.91 -17.38
CA ARG A 197 33.91 -21.44 -17.32
C ARG A 197 34.29 -20.95 -15.92
N TRP A 198 33.77 -21.60 -14.88
CA TRP A 198 34.09 -21.29 -13.49
C TRP A 198 35.45 -21.89 -13.15
N GLU A 199 35.69 -23.14 -13.53
CA GLU A 199 36.96 -23.83 -13.33
C GLU A 199 38.14 -23.05 -13.94
N ALA A 200 37.94 -22.38 -15.07
CA ALA A 200 38.93 -21.54 -15.73
C ALA A 200 39.47 -20.38 -14.86
N ILE A 201 38.73 -19.95 -13.84
CA ILE A 201 39.17 -18.89 -12.90
C ILE A 201 40.07 -19.45 -11.80
N THR A 202 40.03 -20.76 -11.52
CA THR A 202 40.76 -21.43 -10.44
C THR A 202 42.26 -21.08 -10.38
N PRO A 203 43.01 -21.05 -11.50
CA PRO A 203 44.43 -20.69 -11.48
C PRO A 203 44.70 -19.26 -11.00
N LEU A 204 43.69 -18.39 -11.03
CA LEU A 204 43.80 -16.97 -10.71
C LEU A 204 43.50 -16.66 -9.24
N MET A 205 43.00 -17.63 -8.47
CA MET A 205 42.48 -17.42 -7.10
C MET A 205 43.56 -17.29 -6.01
N ARG A 206 44.85 -17.47 -6.34
CA ARG A 206 46.01 -17.29 -5.44
C ARG A 206 45.75 -17.88 -4.03
N ASN A 207 45.71 -17.03 -3.01
CA ASN A 207 45.55 -17.40 -1.60
C ASN A 207 44.10 -17.76 -1.22
N ALA A 208 43.12 -17.50 -2.09
CA ALA A 208 41.70 -17.79 -1.87
C ALA A 208 41.27 -19.13 -2.50
N ARG A 209 42.22 -19.93 -2.99
CA ARG A 209 41.92 -21.16 -3.76
C ARG A 209 41.04 -22.16 -3.01
N GLU A 210 41.30 -22.41 -1.73
CA GLU A 210 40.49 -23.35 -0.93
C GLU A 210 39.03 -22.90 -0.81
N ASN A 211 38.82 -21.60 -0.55
CA ASN A 211 37.47 -21.02 -0.51
C ASN A 211 36.79 -21.09 -1.89
N TRP A 212 37.54 -20.87 -2.96
CA TRP A 212 37.03 -20.97 -4.33
C TRP A 212 36.63 -22.41 -4.71
N GLU A 213 37.40 -23.41 -4.29
CA GLU A 213 37.07 -24.82 -4.53
C GLU A 213 35.77 -25.23 -3.82
N CYS A 214 35.54 -24.73 -2.59
CA CYS A 214 34.25 -24.86 -1.91
C CYS A 214 33.11 -24.17 -2.68
N GLU A 215 33.38 -22.98 -3.23
CA GLU A 215 32.39 -22.23 -4.03
C GLU A 215 32.01 -22.96 -5.32
N LEU A 216 32.97 -23.58 -6.02
CA LEU A 216 32.70 -24.41 -7.19
C LEU A 216 31.75 -25.57 -6.86
N GLN A 217 31.91 -26.21 -5.70
CA GLN A 217 30.98 -27.25 -5.25
C GLN A 217 29.58 -26.68 -4.97
N ARG A 218 29.51 -25.47 -4.39
CA ARG A 218 28.25 -24.78 -4.14
C ARG A 218 27.53 -24.45 -5.45
N ILE A 219 28.22 -23.84 -6.42
CA ILE A 219 27.69 -23.53 -7.75
C ILE A 219 27.15 -24.81 -8.40
N LYS A 220 27.96 -25.87 -8.45
CA LYS A 220 27.55 -27.16 -9.04
C LYS A 220 26.30 -27.74 -8.39
N LYS A 221 26.19 -27.68 -7.06
CA LYS A 221 25.02 -28.17 -6.32
C LYS A 221 23.77 -27.32 -6.57
N LEU A 222 23.96 -26.04 -6.86
CA LEU A 222 22.89 -25.09 -7.12
C LEU A 222 22.45 -25.07 -8.58
N GLN A 223 23.20 -25.66 -9.52
CA GLN A 223 22.74 -25.78 -10.90
C GLN A 223 21.53 -26.71 -10.99
N TRP A 224 20.45 -26.24 -11.63
CA TRP A 224 19.19 -26.97 -11.81
C TRP A 224 18.63 -26.85 -13.23
N TRP A 225 19.28 -26.09 -14.12
CA TRP A 225 18.75 -25.81 -15.47
C TRP A 225 18.49 -27.09 -16.28
N ASP A 226 19.42 -28.05 -16.23
CA ASP A 226 19.30 -29.33 -16.94
C ASP A 226 18.21 -30.24 -16.35
N ASP A 227 17.82 -30.02 -15.11
CA ASP A 227 16.72 -30.76 -14.48
C ASP A 227 15.35 -30.33 -14.99
N VAL A 228 15.24 -29.15 -15.61
CA VAL A 228 13.94 -28.59 -16.06
C VAL A 228 13.86 -28.32 -17.55
N LYS A 229 14.99 -28.08 -18.25
CA LYS A 229 14.98 -27.75 -19.68
C LYS A 229 14.35 -28.89 -20.48
N GLY A 230 13.46 -28.53 -21.41
CA GLY A 230 12.65 -29.50 -22.17
C GLY A 230 11.60 -30.28 -21.36
N LYS A 231 11.43 -30.02 -20.06
CA LYS A 231 10.41 -30.66 -19.19
C LYS A 231 9.28 -29.72 -18.77
N VAL A 232 9.51 -28.41 -18.82
CA VAL A 232 8.53 -27.37 -18.50
C VAL A 232 8.21 -26.60 -19.77
N ASP A 233 6.92 -26.52 -20.12
CA ASP A 233 6.49 -25.80 -21.32
C ASP A 233 6.85 -24.31 -21.23
N GLY A 234 7.40 -23.77 -22.31
CA GLY A 234 7.90 -22.39 -22.38
C GLY A 234 9.20 -22.09 -21.63
N PHE A 235 9.84 -23.06 -20.97
CA PHE A 235 11.12 -22.84 -20.29
C PHE A 235 12.31 -22.86 -21.28
N PRO A 236 13.32 -21.96 -21.16
CA PRO A 236 14.41 -21.89 -22.13
C PRO A 236 15.33 -23.12 -22.13
N ASP A 237 15.64 -23.64 -23.32
CA ASP A 237 16.59 -24.76 -23.51
C ASP A 237 18.04 -24.38 -23.19
N SER A 238 18.38 -23.10 -23.35
CA SER A 238 19.71 -22.57 -23.06
C SER A 238 19.71 -21.82 -21.73
N PRO A 239 20.76 -21.97 -20.90
CA PRO A 239 21.00 -21.13 -19.73
C PRO A 239 21.36 -19.68 -20.09
N VAL A 240 21.53 -19.35 -21.38
CA VAL A 240 21.75 -17.98 -21.86
C VAL A 240 20.41 -17.27 -21.97
N VAL A 241 20.08 -16.45 -20.97
CA VAL A 241 18.79 -15.78 -20.85
C VAL A 241 18.95 -14.29 -20.52
N HIS A 242 17.86 -13.56 -20.67
CA HIS A 242 17.73 -12.20 -20.16
C HIS A 242 17.41 -12.25 -18.66
N HIS A 243 18.26 -11.63 -17.85
CA HIS A 243 18.14 -11.60 -16.41
C HIS A 243 17.41 -10.34 -15.97
N ILE A 244 16.28 -10.54 -15.30
CA ILE A 244 15.53 -9.47 -14.64
C ILE A 244 16.01 -9.40 -13.19
N HIS A 245 16.19 -8.20 -12.65
CA HIS A 245 16.63 -8.01 -11.27
C HIS A 245 15.66 -8.71 -10.30
N PRO A 246 16.07 -9.82 -9.64
CA PRO A 246 15.14 -10.69 -8.92
C PRO A 246 14.49 -9.98 -7.73
N VAL A 247 15.24 -9.10 -7.03
CA VAL A 247 14.68 -8.29 -5.95
C VAL A 247 13.64 -7.28 -6.47
N ALA A 248 13.83 -6.68 -7.64
CA ALA A 248 12.86 -5.73 -8.20
C ALA A 248 11.59 -6.46 -8.66
N LEU A 249 11.76 -7.64 -9.26
CA LEU A 249 10.66 -8.51 -9.64
C LEU A 249 9.85 -8.94 -8.40
N VAL A 250 10.51 -9.49 -7.38
CA VAL A 250 9.87 -9.90 -6.13
C VAL A 250 9.27 -8.69 -5.41
N ALA A 251 9.92 -7.52 -5.40
CA ALA A 251 9.38 -6.30 -4.81
C ALA A 251 8.11 -5.82 -5.51
N ASN A 252 8.00 -5.99 -6.83
CA ASN A 252 6.76 -5.71 -7.56
C ASN A 252 5.61 -6.62 -7.11
N PHE A 253 5.91 -7.85 -6.69
CA PHE A 253 4.93 -8.79 -6.11
C PHE A 253 4.79 -8.67 -4.58
N SER A 254 5.69 -7.95 -3.90
CA SER A 254 5.70 -7.79 -2.44
C SER A 254 4.88 -6.60 -1.94
N ARG A 255 4.12 -5.92 -2.82
CA ARG A 255 3.18 -4.89 -2.38
C ARG A 255 2.08 -5.56 -1.59
N ARG A 256 1.96 -5.17 -0.31
CA ARG A 256 0.83 -5.60 0.51
C ARG A 256 -0.45 -5.06 -0.13
N PRO A 257 -1.45 -5.90 -0.40
CA PRO A 257 -2.74 -5.45 -0.91
C PRO A 257 -3.34 -4.43 0.06
N THR A 258 -4.05 -3.44 -0.48
CA THR A 258 -4.75 -2.40 0.31
C THR A 258 -6.22 -2.39 -0.04
N VAL A 259 -7.06 -2.08 0.96
CA VAL A 259 -8.49 -1.95 0.73
C VAL A 259 -8.72 -0.71 -0.13
N THR A 260 -9.40 -0.87 -1.27
CA THR A 260 -9.67 0.25 -2.19
C THR A 260 -11.11 0.73 -2.11
N THR A 261 -11.34 1.98 -2.50
CA THR A 261 -12.70 2.53 -2.63
C THR A 261 -13.57 1.70 -3.59
N THR A 262 -12.97 1.14 -4.65
CA THR A 262 -13.66 0.26 -5.60
C THR A 262 -14.12 -1.04 -4.93
N MET A 263 -13.29 -1.64 -4.07
CA MET A 263 -13.69 -2.81 -3.29
C MET A 263 -14.86 -2.49 -2.38
N LEU A 264 -14.80 -1.38 -1.64
CA LEU A 264 -15.87 -0.98 -0.71
C LEU A 264 -17.16 -0.57 -1.45
N ARG A 265 -17.06 0.01 -2.64
CA ARG A 265 -18.22 0.31 -3.48
C ARG A 265 -19.01 -0.95 -3.89
N LYS A 266 -18.32 -2.09 -4.04
CA LYS A 266 -19.00 -3.37 -4.30
C LYS A 266 -19.78 -3.87 -3.08
N ILE A 267 -19.39 -3.49 -1.86
CA ILE A 267 -20.10 -3.83 -0.60
C ILE A 267 -21.27 -2.86 -0.34
N TRP A 268 -21.04 -1.56 -0.54
CA TRP A 268 -22.07 -0.52 -0.48
C TRP A 268 -22.46 -0.04 -1.87
N THR A 269 -23.35 -0.83 -2.49
CA THR A 269 -23.82 -0.63 -3.87
C THR A 269 -24.78 0.54 -4.03
N ASN A 270 -25.31 1.12 -2.95
CA ASN A 270 -26.13 2.32 -3.04
C ASN A 270 -25.27 3.52 -3.44
N SER A 271 -25.61 4.15 -4.57
CA SER A 271 -24.93 5.33 -5.11
C SER A 271 -25.00 6.56 -4.21
N ASP A 272 -25.97 6.61 -3.29
CA ASP A 272 -26.13 7.72 -2.34
C ASP A 272 -25.04 7.74 -1.27
N VAL A 273 -24.31 6.64 -1.06
CA VAL A 273 -23.13 6.62 -0.20
C VAL A 273 -22.00 7.37 -0.91
N PRO A 274 -21.47 8.48 -0.38
CA PRO A 274 -20.42 9.25 -1.05
C PRO A 274 -19.13 8.44 -1.25
N VAL A 275 -18.39 8.74 -2.32
CA VAL A 275 -17.10 8.08 -2.62
C VAL A 275 -16.05 8.44 -1.56
N GLU A 276 -16.13 9.66 -1.04
CA GLU A 276 -15.27 10.21 0.01
C GLU A 276 -15.43 9.40 1.30
N THR A 277 -16.66 9.05 1.69
CA THR A 277 -16.94 8.19 2.85
C THR A 277 -16.24 6.84 2.75
N LEU A 278 -16.30 6.21 1.57
CA LEU A 278 -15.62 4.93 1.32
C LEU A 278 -14.10 5.10 1.26
N SER A 279 -13.61 6.22 0.72
CA SER A 279 -12.19 6.54 0.68
C SER A 279 -11.61 6.75 2.08
N GLU A 280 -12.31 7.46 2.96
CA GLU A 280 -11.90 7.68 4.35
C GLU A 280 -11.90 6.36 5.14
N LEU A 281 -12.93 5.52 4.95
CA LEU A 281 -12.99 4.18 5.53
C LEU A 281 -11.80 3.32 5.10
N ALA A 282 -11.51 3.27 3.80
CA ALA A 282 -10.35 2.55 3.27
C ALA A 282 -9.05 3.10 3.84
N GLY A 283 -8.88 4.43 3.89
CA GLY A 283 -7.69 5.08 4.43
C GLY A 283 -7.43 4.73 5.89
N GLU A 284 -8.45 4.78 6.74
CA GLU A 284 -8.31 4.43 8.16
C GLU A 284 -7.98 2.96 8.37
N ILE A 285 -8.62 2.03 7.65
CA ILE A 285 -8.29 0.61 7.72
C ILE A 285 -6.84 0.37 7.25
N ASN A 286 -6.47 0.94 6.11
CA ASN A 286 -5.13 0.81 5.51
C ASN A 286 -4.01 1.37 6.40
N SER A 287 -4.32 2.33 7.28
CA SER A 287 -3.32 2.98 8.13
C SER A 287 -2.59 2.03 9.08
N ASN A 288 -3.22 0.92 9.49
CA ASN A 288 -2.60 -0.09 10.35
C ASN A 288 -3.26 -1.48 10.24
N MET A 289 -3.50 -1.96 9.01
CA MET A 289 -4.23 -3.23 8.78
C MET A 289 -3.68 -4.42 9.57
N SER A 290 -2.35 -4.55 9.63
CA SER A 290 -1.72 -5.68 10.32
C SER A 290 -1.85 -5.59 11.84
N GLY A 291 -1.75 -4.38 12.40
CA GLY A 291 -2.07 -4.14 13.82
C GLY A 291 -3.56 -4.34 14.12
N TYR A 292 -4.43 -4.06 13.16
CA TYR A 292 -5.88 -4.26 13.27
C TYR A 292 -6.32 -5.71 13.04
N ARG A 293 -5.41 -6.61 12.65
CA ARG A 293 -5.74 -7.98 12.24
C ARG A 293 -6.86 -7.97 11.17
N LEU A 294 -6.68 -7.14 10.16
CA LEU A 294 -7.56 -7.00 8.99
C LEU A 294 -6.73 -7.10 7.71
N ASP A 295 -5.82 -8.08 7.66
CA ASP A 295 -4.79 -8.25 6.64
C ASP A 295 -4.92 -9.55 5.82
N THR A 296 -6.00 -10.32 6.02
CA THR A 296 -6.32 -11.51 5.21
C THR A 296 -7.73 -11.39 4.61
N GLU A 297 -7.98 -12.12 3.52
CA GLU A 297 -9.28 -12.12 2.84
C GLU A 297 -10.44 -12.44 3.79
N PHE A 298 -10.33 -13.53 4.58
CA PHE A 298 -11.42 -13.94 5.48
C PHE A 298 -11.65 -12.96 6.63
N ARG A 299 -10.58 -12.37 7.21
CA ARG A 299 -10.72 -11.35 8.26
C ARG A 299 -11.46 -10.12 7.73
N LEU A 300 -11.08 -9.63 6.54
CA LEU A 300 -11.72 -8.51 5.88
C LEU A 300 -13.19 -8.83 5.54
N ALA A 301 -13.45 -10.01 4.98
CA ALA A 301 -14.80 -10.42 4.60
C ALA A 301 -15.73 -10.52 5.81
N HIS A 302 -15.30 -11.14 6.90
CA HIS A 302 -16.09 -11.22 8.14
C HIS A 302 -16.30 -9.83 8.75
N PHE A 303 -15.24 -9.03 8.84
CA PHE A 303 -15.34 -7.68 9.39
C PHE A 303 -16.36 -6.83 8.62
N PHE A 304 -16.19 -6.73 7.29
CA PHE A 304 -17.05 -5.90 6.45
C PHE A 304 -18.46 -6.45 6.27
N ALA A 305 -18.68 -7.77 6.27
CA ALA A 305 -20.02 -8.34 6.24
C ALA A 305 -20.85 -7.88 7.45
N GLN A 306 -20.22 -7.86 8.62
CA GLN A 306 -20.84 -7.40 9.85
C GLN A 306 -21.05 -5.88 9.83
N VAL A 307 -20.03 -5.09 9.44
CA VAL A 307 -20.14 -3.62 9.34
C VAL A 307 -21.21 -3.21 8.32
N ARG A 308 -21.33 -3.92 7.20
CA ARG A 308 -22.37 -3.69 6.19
C ARG A 308 -23.78 -3.89 6.74
N GLU A 309 -23.96 -4.83 7.66
CA GLU A 309 -25.24 -5.00 8.34
C GLU A 309 -25.51 -3.85 9.32
N GLU A 310 -24.55 -3.52 10.19
CA GLU A 310 -24.73 -2.49 11.24
C GLU A 310 -24.95 -1.08 10.68
N THR A 311 -24.29 -0.75 9.58
CA THR A 311 -24.37 0.58 8.95
C THR A 311 -25.51 0.67 7.93
N GLY A 312 -26.09 -0.47 7.53
CA GLY A 312 -27.10 -0.54 6.49
C GLY A 312 -26.60 -0.12 5.10
N SER A 313 -27.54 -0.07 4.14
CA SER A 313 -27.23 0.26 2.74
C SER A 313 -26.81 1.72 2.52
N LEU A 314 -27.18 2.62 3.44
CA LEU A 314 -26.88 4.05 3.38
C LEU A 314 -25.63 4.44 4.20
N PHE A 315 -24.88 3.47 4.73
CA PHE A 315 -23.68 3.73 5.54
C PHE A 315 -23.94 4.70 6.70
N ARG A 316 -24.91 4.41 7.57
CA ARG A 316 -25.21 5.27 8.72
C ARG A 316 -24.30 4.92 9.89
N LEU A 317 -23.55 5.90 10.38
CA LEU A 317 -22.67 5.79 11.54
C LEU A 317 -23.35 6.14 12.86
N GLU A 318 -24.60 6.55 12.83
CA GLU A 318 -25.33 6.97 14.01
C GLU A 318 -26.75 6.46 13.92
N GLU A 319 -27.25 5.93 15.04
CA GLU A 319 -28.63 5.48 15.11
C GLU A 319 -29.62 6.67 15.01
N VAL A 320 -30.75 6.40 14.37
CA VAL A 320 -31.87 7.35 14.29
C VAL A 320 -33.03 6.76 15.06
N LEU A 321 -33.49 7.46 16.10
CA LEU A 321 -34.54 7.00 17.01
C LEU A 321 -35.91 7.58 16.62
N ASP A 322 -36.19 7.67 15.32
CA ASP A 322 -37.47 8.12 14.77
C ASP A 322 -38.46 6.95 14.63
N TYR A 323 -39.13 6.63 15.74
CA TYR A 323 -40.08 5.53 15.82
C TYR A 323 -41.52 6.03 16.00
N VAL A 324 -42.47 5.34 15.36
CA VAL A 324 -43.90 5.47 15.70
C VAL A 324 -44.22 4.73 17.01
N PRO A 325 -45.29 5.11 17.74
CA PRO A 325 -45.62 4.55 19.05
C PRO A 325 -45.66 3.01 19.11
N ASN A 326 -46.25 2.37 18.09
CA ASN A 326 -46.31 0.91 18.03
C ASN A 326 -44.93 0.27 17.90
N ALA A 327 -44.04 0.87 17.10
CA ALA A 327 -42.68 0.35 16.94
C ALA A 327 -41.84 0.53 18.23
N LEU A 328 -42.06 1.61 18.98
CA LEU A 328 -41.44 1.80 20.30
C LEU A 328 -41.81 0.66 21.26
N LYS A 329 -43.10 0.32 21.36
CA LYS A 329 -43.60 -0.78 22.21
C LYS A 329 -43.05 -2.15 21.80
N SER A 330 -42.83 -2.36 20.50
CA SER A 330 -42.25 -3.60 19.98
C SER A 330 -40.75 -3.70 20.31
N ASN A 331 -39.98 -2.64 20.09
CA ASN A 331 -38.52 -2.70 20.11
C ASN A 331 -37.91 -2.46 21.50
N PHE A 332 -38.57 -1.70 22.36
CA PHE A 332 -38.01 -1.27 23.64
C PHE A 332 -38.88 -1.72 24.81
N SER A 333 -38.29 -2.49 25.73
CA SER A 333 -38.97 -3.00 26.92
C SER A 333 -39.58 -1.87 27.76
N TYR A 334 -38.89 -0.73 27.89
CA TYR A 334 -39.39 0.44 28.60
C TYR A 334 -40.75 0.89 28.05
N PHE A 335 -40.85 1.14 26.74
CA PHE A 335 -42.08 1.63 26.11
C PHE A 335 -43.19 0.59 26.07
N ARG A 336 -42.84 -0.70 26.06
CA ARG A 336 -43.81 -1.79 26.22
C ARG A 336 -44.52 -1.72 27.57
N ASN A 337 -43.79 -1.35 28.62
CA ASN A 337 -44.30 -1.20 29.98
C ASN A 337 -44.90 0.19 30.26
N HIS A 338 -44.61 1.18 29.41
CA HIS A 338 -45.08 2.57 29.51
C HIS A 338 -45.74 3.02 28.19
N PRO A 339 -46.86 2.40 27.77
CA PRO A 339 -47.44 2.64 26.45
C PRO A 339 -47.91 4.08 26.22
N SER A 340 -48.33 4.80 27.26
CA SER A 340 -48.70 6.22 27.14
C SER A 340 -47.52 7.10 26.71
N GLU A 341 -46.30 6.76 27.15
CA GLU A 341 -45.10 7.50 26.77
C GLU A 341 -44.68 7.20 25.32
N SER A 342 -45.09 6.06 24.77
CA SER A 342 -44.85 5.77 23.34
C SER A 342 -45.61 6.73 22.43
N GLU A 343 -46.83 7.15 22.82
CA GLU A 343 -47.61 8.16 22.11
C GLU A 343 -47.06 9.58 22.32
N MET A 344 -46.52 9.85 23.51
CA MET A 344 -45.97 11.17 23.85
C MET A 344 -44.68 11.49 23.10
N TYR A 345 -43.78 10.52 22.96
CA TYR A 345 -42.45 10.74 22.39
C TYR A 345 -42.28 10.16 20.99
N GLY A 346 -43.09 9.17 20.60
CA GLY A 346 -43.06 8.61 19.25
C GLY A 346 -43.53 9.60 18.20
N ARG A 347 -43.13 9.40 16.94
CA ARG A 347 -43.62 10.22 15.82
C ARG A 347 -45.10 9.95 15.58
N THR A 348 -45.90 11.01 15.60
CA THR A 348 -47.33 10.99 15.31
C THR A 348 -47.64 11.94 14.15
N SER A 349 -48.92 12.05 13.77
CA SER A 349 -49.34 13.10 12.83
C SER A 349 -49.29 14.51 13.42
N LEU A 350 -49.18 14.63 14.75
CA LEU A 350 -49.25 15.90 15.48
C LEU A 350 -47.86 16.45 15.82
N HIS A 351 -46.85 15.59 15.97
CA HIS A 351 -45.48 15.99 16.26
C HIS A 351 -44.46 14.97 15.75
N ALA A 352 -43.23 15.44 15.54
CA ALA A 352 -42.08 14.59 15.27
C ALA A 352 -41.71 13.74 16.49
N ALA A 353 -40.93 12.67 16.27
CA ALA A 353 -40.39 11.88 17.38
C ALA A 353 -39.43 12.73 18.23
N ASP A 354 -39.57 12.67 19.54
CA ASP A 354 -38.58 13.17 20.49
C ASP A 354 -37.51 12.11 20.70
N GLN A 355 -36.56 12.07 19.78
CA GLN A 355 -35.51 11.04 19.75
C GLN A 355 -34.64 11.04 21.01
N GLN A 356 -34.41 12.21 21.62
CA GLN A 356 -33.64 12.31 22.85
C GLN A 356 -34.40 11.69 24.02
N GLU A 357 -35.68 12.00 24.18
CA GLU A 357 -36.50 11.42 25.24
C GLU A 357 -36.74 9.92 25.01
N ILE A 358 -36.82 9.47 23.75
CA ILE A 358 -36.83 8.05 23.39
C ILE A 358 -35.55 7.37 23.85
N ALA A 359 -34.37 7.90 23.50
CA ALA A 359 -33.09 7.30 23.87
C ALA A 359 -32.90 7.24 25.39
N ASN A 360 -33.18 8.35 26.08
CA ASN A 360 -33.01 8.47 27.51
C ASN A 360 -33.86 7.46 28.27
N ARG A 361 -35.03 7.08 27.75
CA ARG A 361 -35.91 6.06 28.32
C ARG A 361 -35.53 4.66 27.92
N ALA A 362 -35.32 4.42 26.63
CA ALA A 362 -34.98 3.11 26.10
C ALA A 362 -33.68 2.55 26.70
N TYR A 363 -32.69 3.42 26.90
CA TYR A 363 -31.34 3.04 27.34
C TYR A 363 -31.01 3.48 28.77
N ASN A 364 -31.99 3.82 29.61
CA ASN A 364 -31.73 4.18 31.01
C ASN A 364 -31.21 2.96 31.79
N GLY A 365 -30.29 3.16 32.73
CA GLY A 365 -29.67 2.07 33.49
C GLY A 365 -30.37 1.68 34.79
N ILE A 366 -31.59 2.19 35.06
CA ILE A 366 -32.37 1.83 36.26
C ILE A 366 -33.49 0.85 35.90
N SER A 367 -34.39 1.24 35.01
CA SER A 367 -35.53 0.44 34.54
C SER A 367 -35.36 -0.08 33.11
N GLY A 368 -34.30 0.33 32.41
CA GLY A 368 -33.94 -0.09 31.07
C GLY A 368 -32.81 -1.13 31.05
N VAL A 369 -31.76 -0.89 30.25
CA VAL A 369 -30.67 -1.85 30.01
C VAL A 369 -29.48 -1.55 30.92
N THR A 370 -29.44 -2.18 32.09
CA THR A 370 -28.41 -1.92 33.12
C THR A 370 -26.98 -2.23 32.67
N SER A 371 -26.79 -3.19 31.75
CA SER A 371 -25.47 -3.56 31.20
C SER A 371 -24.79 -2.45 30.38
N LEU A 372 -25.53 -1.41 29.97
CA LEU A 372 -24.98 -0.26 29.25
C LEU A 372 -24.23 0.72 30.17
N GLY A 373 -24.38 0.59 31.49
CA GLY A 373 -23.74 1.47 32.48
C GLY A 373 -24.24 2.93 32.44
N ASN A 374 -25.37 3.18 31.77
CA ASN A 374 -26.02 4.49 31.73
C ASN A 374 -26.63 4.84 33.09
N GLY A 375 -26.74 6.13 33.40
CA GLY A 375 -27.49 6.62 34.56
C GLY A 375 -29.02 6.55 34.38
N SER A 376 -29.72 7.28 35.24
CA SER A 376 -31.17 7.47 35.15
C SER A 376 -31.58 8.27 33.91
N ILE A 377 -32.88 8.41 33.65
CA ILE A 377 -33.40 9.22 32.54
C ILE A 377 -32.88 10.67 32.64
N GLU A 378 -32.79 11.21 33.86
CA GLU A 378 -32.33 12.58 34.15
C GLU A 378 -30.85 12.80 33.82
N SER A 379 -30.01 11.74 33.83
CA SER A 379 -28.60 11.87 33.46
C SER A 379 -28.41 12.15 31.96
N ARG A 380 -29.45 11.88 31.16
CA ARG A 380 -29.44 11.96 29.69
C ARG A 380 -28.41 11.06 29.01
N ASP A 381 -27.95 10.03 29.73
CA ASP A 381 -26.94 9.11 29.23
C ASP A 381 -27.44 8.26 28.06
N GLY A 382 -28.73 7.94 28.04
CA GLY A 382 -29.31 7.18 26.94
C GLY A 382 -29.14 7.88 25.59
N TRP A 383 -29.38 9.19 25.52
CA TRP A 383 -29.11 9.98 24.32
C TRP A 383 -27.61 10.23 24.13
N ARG A 384 -26.90 10.61 25.21
CA ARG A 384 -25.48 10.98 25.14
C ARG A 384 -24.63 9.83 24.58
N TYR A 385 -24.85 8.61 25.05
CA TYR A 385 -24.14 7.40 24.65
C TYR A 385 -24.99 6.47 23.77
N ARG A 386 -25.86 7.04 22.92
CA ARG A 386 -26.57 6.31 21.86
C ARG A 386 -25.60 5.67 20.86
N GLY A 387 -26.09 4.69 20.11
CA GLY A 387 -25.36 3.90 19.11
C GLY A 387 -24.65 4.75 18.06
N ARG A 388 -23.32 4.60 17.99
CA ARG A 388 -22.46 5.24 16.99
C ARG A 388 -21.35 4.32 16.46
N GLY A 389 -20.81 4.70 15.31
CA GLY A 389 -19.68 4.05 14.65
C GLY A 389 -20.07 2.78 13.89
N LEU A 390 -19.05 2.09 13.35
CA LEU A 390 -19.25 0.94 12.46
C LEU A 390 -19.92 -0.28 13.11
N LYS A 391 -19.94 -0.34 14.44
CA LYS A 391 -20.47 -1.44 15.24
C LYS A 391 -21.55 -1.00 16.24
N GLN A 392 -22.12 0.19 16.04
CA GLN A 392 -23.19 0.71 16.91
C GLN A 392 -22.83 0.68 18.41
N THR A 393 -21.65 1.21 18.76
CA THR A 393 -21.18 1.33 20.15
C THR A 393 -22.20 2.12 20.96
N THR A 394 -22.82 1.48 21.96
CA THR A 394 -23.92 2.03 22.74
C THR A 394 -23.63 1.89 24.23
N GLY A 395 -23.97 2.90 25.04
CA GLY A 395 -23.87 2.89 26.49
C GLY A 395 -22.56 3.43 27.05
N ARG A 396 -22.65 4.15 28.16
CA ARG A 396 -21.51 4.77 28.87
C ARG A 396 -20.41 3.76 29.17
N TYR A 397 -20.76 2.52 29.52
CA TYR A 397 -19.80 1.46 29.80
C TYR A 397 -18.87 1.21 28.59
N ASN A 398 -19.46 1.01 27.41
CA ASN A 398 -18.69 0.71 26.20
C ASN A 398 -17.84 1.90 25.73
N TYR A 399 -18.38 3.12 25.83
CA TYR A 399 -17.61 4.33 25.57
C TYR A 399 -16.42 4.48 26.51
N THR A 400 -16.60 4.17 27.80
CA THR A 400 -15.54 4.24 28.81
C THR A 400 -14.48 3.16 28.55
N ALA A 401 -14.88 1.94 28.20
CA ALA A 401 -13.95 0.87 27.85
C ALA A 401 -13.10 1.21 26.62
N PHE A 402 -13.74 1.74 25.56
CA PHE A 402 -13.02 2.20 24.38
C PHE A 402 -12.05 3.34 24.72
N ASN A 403 -12.49 4.31 25.52
CA ASN A 403 -11.67 5.43 25.95
C ASN A 403 -10.42 5.00 26.72
N ALA A 404 -10.56 4.00 27.60
CA ALA A 404 -9.44 3.49 28.38
C ALA A 404 -8.41 2.73 27.53
N ALA A 405 -8.85 1.97 26.53
CA ALA A 405 -7.98 1.17 25.66
C ALA A 405 -7.39 1.95 24.47
N TYR A 406 -7.97 3.11 24.13
CA TYR A 406 -7.56 3.91 22.98
C TYR A 406 -6.05 4.22 22.91
N PRO A 407 -5.38 4.70 23.97
CA PRO A 407 -3.95 5.05 23.89
C PRO A 407 -3.03 3.84 23.66
N ASP A 408 -3.47 2.63 23.97
CA ASP A 408 -2.68 1.41 23.77
C ASP A 408 -2.61 1.02 22.28
N ILE A 409 -3.69 1.27 21.54
CA ILE A 409 -3.80 0.95 20.12
C ILE A 409 -3.38 2.14 19.23
N TRP A 410 -3.63 3.37 19.70
CA TRP A 410 -3.29 4.62 19.00
C TRP A 410 -2.46 5.56 19.90
N PRO A 411 -1.18 5.23 20.15
CA PRO A 411 -0.32 6.03 21.01
C PRO A 411 -0.08 7.43 20.42
N GLY A 412 -0.03 8.43 21.29
CA GLY A 412 0.22 9.83 20.91
C GLY A 412 -1.04 10.65 20.60
N GLU A 413 -2.22 10.04 20.59
CA GLU A 413 -3.50 10.76 20.50
C GLU A 413 -4.16 10.88 21.88
N ASN A 414 -4.49 12.11 22.29
CA ASN A 414 -5.20 12.37 23.55
C ASN A 414 -6.64 12.80 23.25
N VAL A 415 -7.57 11.86 23.37
CA VAL A 415 -8.99 12.04 23.06
C VAL A 415 -9.83 11.49 24.20
N ASP A 416 -10.90 12.20 24.56
CA ASP A 416 -11.85 11.79 25.60
C ASP A 416 -13.24 11.55 24.98
N PHE A 417 -13.57 10.28 24.72
CA PHE A 417 -14.84 9.84 24.15
C PHE A 417 -15.98 9.80 25.17
N VAL A 418 -15.68 9.79 26.48
CA VAL A 418 -16.71 9.88 27.52
C VAL A 418 -17.23 11.32 27.60
N LYS A 419 -16.31 12.29 27.48
CA LYS A 419 -16.64 13.71 27.42
C LYS A 419 -17.25 14.10 26.07
N ASN A 420 -16.70 13.59 24.95
CA ASN A 420 -17.08 13.94 23.57
C ASN A 420 -17.56 12.71 22.77
N PRO A 421 -18.73 12.11 23.13
CA PRO A 421 -19.21 10.86 22.53
C PRO A 421 -19.61 10.98 21.06
N GLU A 422 -19.90 12.18 20.57
CA GLU A 422 -20.21 12.48 19.17
C GLU A 422 -19.02 12.26 18.23
N LEU A 423 -17.78 12.20 18.75
CA LEU A 423 -16.60 11.86 17.95
C LEU A 423 -16.75 10.49 17.27
N LEU A 424 -17.46 9.53 17.87
CA LEU A 424 -17.70 8.22 17.26
C LEU A 424 -18.59 8.25 16.02
N SER A 425 -19.22 9.39 15.69
CA SER A 425 -19.89 9.61 14.39
C SER A 425 -18.93 10.06 13.28
N GLN A 426 -17.70 10.45 13.61
CA GLN A 426 -16.66 10.79 12.63
C GLN A 426 -15.98 9.53 12.12
N MET A 427 -15.70 9.43 10.82
CA MET A 427 -15.19 8.21 10.18
C MET A 427 -13.96 7.64 10.90
N LYS A 428 -12.97 8.48 11.20
CA LYS A 428 -11.76 8.10 11.94
C LYS A 428 -12.09 7.30 13.22
N TYR A 429 -12.88 7.87 14.12
CA TYR A 429 -13.17 7.24 15.40
C TYR A 429 -14.23 6.14 15.29
N ALA A 430 -15.13 6.22 14.32
CA ALA A 430 -16.09 5.16 14.00
C ALA A 430 -15.38 3.86 13.59
N VAL A 431 -14.36 3.95 12.73
CA VAL A 431 -13.52 2.83 12.32
C VAL A 431 -12.78 2.26 13.52
N ARG A 432 -12.11 3.12 14.28
CA ARG A 432 -11.29 2.73 15.43
C ARG A 432 -12.12 2.06 16.54
N ALA A 433 -13.33 2.54 16.82
CA ALA A 433 -14.24 1.88 17.75
C ALA A 433 -14.64 0.48 17.26
N GLY A 434 -14.90 0.32 15.95
CA GLY A 434 -15.19 -0.99 15.35
C GLY A 434 -13.98 -1.95 15.40
N VAL A 435 -12.78 -1.44 15.15
CA VAL A 435 -11.52 -2.18 15.25
C VAL A 435 -11.23 -2.58 16.70
N PHE A 436 -11.44 -1.68 17.66
CA PHE A 436 -11.29 -2.00 19.08
C PHE A 436 -12.19 -3.18 19.47
N PHE A 437 -13.46 -3.16 19.08
CA PHE A 437 -14.36 -4.29 19.34
C PHE A 437 -13.85 -5.57 18.67
N TRP A 438 -13.44 -5.50 17.40
CA TRP A 438 -12.88 -6.62 16.64
C TRP A 438 -11.68 -7.27 17.34
N LEU A 439 -10.74 -6.47 17.82
CA LEU A 439 -9.54 -6.92 18.51
C LEU A 439 -9.85 -7.44 19.92
N ASN A 440 -10.62 -6.69 20.70
CA ASN A 440 -10.92 -7.02 22.10
C ASN A 440 -11.77 -8.29 22.21
N ALA A 441 -12.72 -8.49 21.30
CA ALA A 441 -13.52 -9.72 21.21
C ALA A 441 -12.81 -10.84 20.43
N LYS A 442 -11.56 -10.63 19.98
CA LYS A 442 -10.72 -11.59 19.25
C LYS A 442 -11.42 -12.23 18.05
N LEU A 443 -12.24 -11.45 17.35
CA LEU A 443 -13.03 -11.97 16.24
C LEU A 443 -12.17 -12.43 15.05
N TYR A 444 -10.93 -11.93 14.95
CA TYR A 444 -9.94 -12.41 13.99
C TYR A 444 -9.56 -13.87 14.21
N GLU A 445 -9.49 -14.36 15.45
CA GLU A 445 -9.20 -15.78 15.73
C GLU A 445 -10.33 -16.67 15.18
N ILE A 446 -11.60 -16.24 15.31
CA ILE A 446 -12.75 -16.95 14.74
C ILE A 446 -12.74 -16.90 13.21
N ALA A 447 -12.37 -15.75 12.63
CA ALA A 447 -12.27 -15.58 11.19
C ALA A 447 -11.17 -16.46 10.58
N ASP A 448 -10.06 -16.68 11.29
CA ASP A 448 -8.95 -17.54 10.86
C ASP A 448 -9.34 -19.02 10.77
N GLU A 449 -10.37 -19.44 11.52
CA GLU A 449 -10.92 -20.80 11.45
C GLU A 449 -11.93 -20.99 10.29
N THR A 450 -12.04 -20.03 9.38
CA THR A 450 -12.94 -20.13 8.23
C THR A 450 -12.40 -21.11 7.20
N ASP A 451 -13.19 -22.14 6.92
CA ASP A 451 -12.96 -23.08 5.83
C ASP A 451 -14.08 -22.96 4.79
N MET A 452 -13.74 -23.19 3.51
CA MET A 452 -14.67 -23.18 2.37
C MET A 452 -15.81 -24.18 2.53
N SER A 453 -15.64 -25.23 3.34
CA SER A 453 -16.70 -26.19 3.66
C SER A 453 -17.74 -25.66 4.68
N SER A 454 -17.44 -24.59 5.42
CA SER A 454 -18.25 -24.11 6.56
C SER A 454 -18.27 -22.58 6.69
N LEU A 455 -18.50 -21.87 5.59
CA LEU A 455 -18.53 -20.41 5.53
C LEU A 455 -19.56 -19.80 6.51
N ASP A 456 -20.77 -20.34 6.55
CA ASP A 456 -21.87 -19.78 7.34
C ASP A 456 -21.68 -19.94 8.85
N GLY A 457 -21.04 -21.05 9.28
CA GLY A 457 -20.84 -21.34 10.70
C GLY A 457 -20.01 -20.27 11.39
N LYS A 458 -18.90 -19.85 10.77
CA LYS A 458 -18.03 -18.82 11.34
C LYS A 458 -18.65 -17.43 11.32
N VAL A 459 -19.46 -17.11 10.31
CA VAL A 459 -20.26 -15.87 10.32
C VAL A 459 -21.23 -15.88 11.50
N ASP A 460 -21.90 -16.99 11.77
CA ASP A 460 -22.84 -17.12 12.88
C ASP A 460 -22.12 -17.06 14.24
N ASP A 461 -20.93 -17.63 14.37
CA ASP A 461 -20.10 -17.55 15.57
C ASP A 461 -19.69 -16.10 15.88
N ILE A 462 -19.21 -15.36 14.89
CA ILE A 462 -18.90 -13.93 15.02
C ILE A 462 -20.15 -13.11 15.34
N THR A 463 -21.26 -13.40 14.66
CA THR A 463 -22.55 -12.72 14.91
C THR A 463 -23.02 -12.95 16.34
N ARG A 464 -22.78 -14.13 16.92
CA ARG A 464 -23.17 -14.45 18.29
C ARG A 464 -22.41 -13.64 19.33
N VAL A 465 -21.13 -13.35 19.06
CA VAL A 465 -20.30 -12.48 19.91
C VAL A 465 -20.76 -11.02 19.80
N ILE A 466 -21.12 -10.56 18.60
CA ILE A 466 -21.62 -9.19 18.37
C ILE A 466 -23.00 -8.99 18.99
N ASN A 467 -23.96 -9.84 18.62
CA ASN A 467 -25.34 -9.77 19.11
C ASN A 467 -26.04 -11.13 18.94
N LYS A 468 -25.94 -11.98 19.97
CA LYS A 468 -26.55 -13.31 19.99
C LYS A 468 -28.04 -13.35 19.62
N SER A 469 -28.81 -12.33 20.02
CA SER A 469 -30.26 -12.30 19.88
C SER A 469 -30.76 -11.59 18.61
N THR A 470 -29.86 -11.20 17.70
CA THR A 470 -30.26 -10.56 16.44
C THR A 470 -31.04 -11.51 15.52
N SER A 471 -31.95 -10.97 14.71
CA SER A 471 -32.58 -11.69 13.60
C SER A 471 -31.74 -11.64 12.31
N SER A 472 -30.67 -10.83 12.27
CA SER A 472 -29.92 -10.54 11.04
C SER A 472 -28.82 -11.54 10.66
N TYR A 473 -28.80 -12.75 11.26
CA TYR A 473 -27.83 -13.80 10.91
C TYR A 473 -27.83 -14.12 9.41
N ALA A 474 -29.01 -14.29 8.80
CA ALA A 474 -29.13 -14.58 7.38
C ALA A 474 -28.58 -13.45 6.49
N ALA A 475 -28.81 -12.20 6.86
CA ALA A 475 -28.30 -11.04 6.13
C ALA A 475 -26.77 -10.97 6.20
N ARG A 476 -26.18 -11.15 7.38
CA ARG A 476 -24.72 -11.16 7.58
C ARG A 476 -24.04 -12.26 6.77
N ARG A 477 -24.62 -13.48 6.74
CA ARG A 477 -24.15 -14.57 5.88
C ARG A 477 -24.23 -14.21 4.39
N SER A 478 -25.30 -13.54 3.97
CA SER A 478 -25.44 -13.07 2.59
C SER A 478 -24.39 -12.02 2.23
N HIS A 479 -24.12 -11.05 3.12
CA HIS A 479 -23.08 -10.04 2.88
C HIS A 479 -21.70 -10.69 2.77
N PHE A 480 -21.40 -11.62 3.66
CA PHE A 480 -20.14 -12.38 3.64
C PHE A 480 -19.96 -13.16 2.33
N ARG A 481 -20.97 -13.93 1.92
CA ARG A 481 -20.95 -14.65 0.63
C ARG A 481 -20.81 -13.71 -0.55
N ASN A 482 -21.49 -12.56 -0.52
CA ASN A 482 -21.37 -11.57 -1.60
C ASN A 482 -19.92 -11.09 -1.74
N ILE A 483 -19.23 -10.83 -0.62
CA ILE A 483 -17.83 -10.42 -0.62
C ILE A 483 -16.94 -11.47 -1.27
N LEU A 484 -17.08 -12.74 -0.90
CA LEU A 484 -16.28 -13.84 -1.43
C LEU A 484 -16.60 -14.15 -2.90
N ASN A 485 -17.89 -14.28 -3.25
CA ASN A 485 -18.32 -14.64 -4.61
C ASN A 485 -17.95 -13.57 -5.65
N ASN A 486 -17.87 -12.30 -5.23
CA ASN A 486 -17.44 -11.21 -6.11
C ASN A 486 -15.93 -10.94 -6.04
N MET A 487 -15.18 -11.80 -5.34
CA MET A 487 -13.72 -11.72 -5.19
C MET A 487 -13.28 -10.32 -4.77
N ILE A 488 -14.00 -9.71 -3.82
CA ILE A 488 -13.78 -8.30 -3.45
C ILE A 488 -12.39 -8.14 -2.81
N PHE A 489 -11.94 -9.12 -2.02
CA PHE A 489 -10.66 -9.09 -1.33
C PHE A 489 -9.74 -10.26 -1.74
N SER A 490 -9.88 -10.81 -2.95
CA SER A 490 -9.09 -11.96 -3.40
C SER A 490 -7.59 -11.65 -3.51
N GLU A 491 -7.21 -10.38 -3.62
CA GLU A 491 -5.81 -9.93 -3.56
C GLU A 491 -5.17 -10.17 -2.17
N PHE A 492 -5.98 -10.45 -1.15
CA PHE A 492 -5.58 -10.78 0.23
C PHE A 492 -5.66 -12.29 0.54
N ALA A 493 -5.85 -13.13 -0.47
CA ALA A 493 -5.76 -14.58 -0.32
C ALA A 493 -4.29 -14.96 -0.11
N GLU A 494 -4.00 -15.62 1.02
CA GLU A 494 -2.68 -16.20 1.31
C GLU A 494 -2.54 -17.62 0.72
#